data_AF-A0A351TMS7-F1
#
_entry.id   AF-A0A351TMS7-F1
#
_cell.length_a   1.000
_cell.length_b   1.000
_cell.length_c   1.000
_cell.angle_alpha   90.00
_cell.angle_beta   90.00
_cell.angle_gamma   90.00
#
_symmetry.space_group_name_H-M   'P 1'
#
loop_
_entity.id
_entity.type
_entity.pdbx_description
1 polymer ?
#
loop_
_entity_poly.entity_id
_entity_poly.type
_entity_poly.pdbx_seq_one_letter_code
_entity_poly.pdbx_strand_id
1 'polypeptide(L)'
;MFAVVGGISLLSHYYTLNGIKSRTVGDGQHGTARFATEKEIRETYAHVPYEPEKWRRGENLPAAQGLVVGYKKRGAGITALVDEGDIHCLMIGAAGVGKTANFLYPNIEYACASGMSFVTTDTKGDLFRNYAGIAREHYGYRISILDLRNPTRSDGGNILTMVNKYMDEYLADGGDLAAKARAEKYAKITAKTIICSDGAQASSYGQNAFFYDAAEGLLASVILLIAEYCPPQKRHIVSVFKLLQDLMAPSPVKNRNLFQLLMDKLPPEHKAKWFAGAALNSAEQAMASVLSTAMSRLNAFLDSEMEQIL
;
A
#
# COMPACT_ATOMS: atom_id res chain seq x y z
N MET A 1 -15.57 27.19 53.68
CA MET A 1 -15.94 26.92 52.27
C MET A 1 -14.71 26.54 51.44
N PHE A 2 -13.64 27.35 51.38
CA PHE A 2 -12.40 27.01 50.66
C PHE A 2 -11.71 25.71 51.11
N ALA A 3 -11.68 25.41 52.41
CA ALA A 3 -11.10 24.16 52.92
C ALA A 3 -11.90 22.91 52.49
N VAL A 4 -13.23 23.04 52.36
CA VAL A 4 -14.12 21.95 51.94
C VAL A 4 -13.95 21.69 50.43
N VAL A 5 -13.87 22.75 49.62
CA VAL A 5 -13.59 22.64 48.18
C VAL A 5 -12.19 22.07 47.91
N GLY A 6 -11.18 22.50 48.67
CA GLY A 6 -9.82 21.93 48.59
C GLY A 6 -9.76 20.45 48.99
N GLY A 7 -10.49 20.06 50.04
CA GLY A 7 -10.60 18.65 50.47
C GLY A 7 -11.30 17.77 49.44
N ILE A 8 -12.37 18.25 48.81
CA ILE A 8 -13.08 17.53 47.74
C ILE A 8 -12.21 17.39 46.48
N SER A 9 -11.41 18.42 46.13
CA SER A 9 -10.44 18.34 45.02
C SER A 9 -9.33 17.31 45.27
N LEU A 10 -8.86 17.18 46.52
CA LEU A 10 -7.88 16.18 46.92
C LEU A 10 -8.45 14.75 46.89
N LEU A 11 -9.71 14.58 47.31
CA LEU A 11 -10.42 13.29 47.24
C LEU A 11 -10.73 12.88 45.80
N SER A 12 -11.03 13.85 44.93
CA SER A 12 -11.23 13.61 43.48
C SER A 12 -9.97 13.04 42.82
N HIS A 13 -8.76 13.49 43.21
CA HIS A 13 -7.51 12.94 42.69
C HIS A 13 -7.36 11.43 42.92
N TYR A 14 -7.89 10.88 44.02
CA TYR A 14 -7.86 9.44 44.31
C TYR A 14 -8.81 8.61 43.45
N TYR A 15 -9.87 9.23 42.90
CA TYR A 15 -10.82 8.57 42.00
C TYR A 15 -10.49 8.75 40.51
N THR A 16 -9.41 9.46 40.19
CA THR A 16 -8.87 9.52 38.81
C THR A 16 -7.90 8.37 38.54
N LEU A 17 -7.58 8.11 37.27
CA LEU A 17 -6.56 7.13 36.87
C LEU A 17 -5.21 7.30 37.61
N ASN A 18 -4.91 8.51 38.08
CA ASN A 18 -3.72 8.84 38.86
C ASN A 18 -3.69 8.20 40.27
N GLY A 19 -4.83 7.70 40.77
CA GLY A 19 -4.94 6.99 42.05
C GLY A 19 -4.66 5.49 41.95
N ILE A 20 -4.54 4.93 40.73
CA ILE A 20 -4.23 3.52 40.54
C ILE A 20 -2.75 3.29 40.89
N LYS A 21 -2.50 2.54 41.98
CA LYS A 21 -1.14 2.18 42.38
C LYS A 21 -0.48 1.36 41.27
N SER A 22 0.64 1.86 40.72
CA SER A 22 1.52 1.13 39.82
C SER A 22 2.27 0.02 40.57
N ARG A 23 1.58 -1.06 40.94
CA ARG A 23 2.20 -2.27 41.49
C ARG A 23 2.20 -3.37 40.43
N THR A 24 3.37 -3.92 40.13
CA THR A 24 3.53 -5.13 39.34
C THR A 24 2.90 -6.31 40.09
N VAL A 25 1.99 -7.03 39.43
CA VAL A 25 1.35 -8.22 40.01
C VAL A 25 2.35 -9.38 40.01
N GLY A 26 2.47 -10.09 41.14
CA GLY A 26 3.30 -11.29 41.25
C GLY A 26 4.79 -11.07 40.96
N ASP A 27 5.35 -9.93 41.37
CA ASP A 27 6.77 -9.57 41.10
C ASP A 27 7.16 -9.62 39.62
N GLY A 28 6.19 -9.39 38.70
CA GLY A 28 6.42 -9.38 37.25
C GLY A 28 6.19 -10.72 36.56
N GLN A 29 5.77 -11.77 37.26
CA GLN A 29 5.44 -13.09 36.67
C GLN A 29 4.33 -13.03 35.61
N HIS A 30 3.45 -12.03 35.68
CA HIS A 30 2.37 -11.83 34.72
C HIS A 30 2.60 -10.61 33.80
N GLY A 31 3.83 -10.12 33.73
CA GLY A 31 4.22 -8.97 32.93
C GLY A 31 4.53 -7.73 33.75
N THR A 32 5.34 -6.85 33.15
CA THR A 32 5.85 -5.62 33.76
C THR A 32 5.30 -4.35 33.09
N ALA A 33 4.24 -4.51 32.29
CA ALA A 33 3.58 -3.39 31.62
C ALA A 33 3.06 -2.39 32.64
N ARG A 34 3.38 -1.11 32.42
CA ARG A 34 2.95 0.01 33.25
C ARG A 34 2.79 1.26 32.40
N PHE A 35 2.12 2.27 32.94
CA PHE A 35 2.10 3.58 32.31
C PHE A 35 3.52 4.19 32.29
N ALA A 36 3.81 4.88 31.19
CA ALA A 36 5.05 5.63 31.04
C ALA A 36 5.06 6.81 32.02
N THR A 37 6.24 7.10 32.57
CA THR A 37 6.49 8.27 33.41
C THR A 37 6.68 9.52 32.54
N GLU A 38 6.50 10.70 33.14
CA GLU A 38 6.74 11.98 32.45
C GLU A 38 8.18 12.13 31.92
N LYS A 39 9.15 11.52 32.61
CA LYS A 39 10.55 11.48 32.17
C LYS A 39 10.70 10.62 30.92
N GLU A 40 10.15 9.41 30.94
CA GLU A 40 10.18 8.50 29.79
C GLU A 40 9.49 9.12 28.57
N ILE A 41 8.31 9.71 28.74
CA ILE A 41 7.59 10.39 27.65
C ILE A 41 8.47 11.48 27.01
N ARG A 42 9.21 12.24 27.82
CA ARG A 42 10.09 13.33 27.35
C ARG A 42 11.33 12.80 26.61
N GLU A 43 11.83 11.66 27.01
CA GLU A 43 13.00 11.02 26.40
C GLU A 43 12.64 10.22 25.15
N THR A 44 11.41 9.68 25.07
CA THR A 44 10.94 8.84 23.97
C THR A 44 10.44 9.65 22.78
N TYR A 45 9.67 10.72 23.00
CA TYR A 45 8.99 11.44 21.92
C TYR A 45 9.60 12.82 21.67
N ALA A 46 9.66 13.21 20.41
CA ALA A 46 9.92 14.59 20.05
C ALA A 46 8.74 15.48 20.48
N HIS A 47 9.07 16.60 21.11
CA HIS A 47 8.12 17.59 21.58
C HIS A 47 8.03 18.74 20.59
N VAL A 48 6.99 18.75 19.76
CA VAL A 48 6.84 19.71 18.67
C VAL A 48 5.68 20.66 18.95
N PRO A 49 5.88 22.00 18.94
CA PRO A 49 4.77 22.95 19.01
C PRO A 49 3.79 22.69 17.87
N TYR A 50 2.53 22.37 18.18
CA TYR A 50 1.53 22.01 17.17
C TYR A 50 0.81 23.28 16.70
N GLU A 51 1.34 23.91 15.64
CA GLU A 51 0.92 25.24 15.18
C GLU A 51 0.45 25.27 13.70
N PRO A 52 -0.62 24.53 13.32
CA PRO A 52 -1.08 24.43 11.92
C PRO A 52 -1.25 25.77 11.19
N GLU A 53 -1.77 26.80 11.87
CA GLU A 53 -1.97 28.11 11.26
C GLU A 53 -0.66 28.77 10.82
N LYS A 54 0.43 28.55 11.56
CA LYS A 54 1.78 29.04 11.21
C LYS A 54 2.38 28.19 10.12
N TRP A 55 2.27 26.86 10.23
CA TRP A 55 2.77 25.92 9.23
C TRP A 55 2.20 26.20 7.84
N ARG A 56 0.90 26.50 7.75
CA ARG A 56 0.23 26.84 6.49
C ARG A 56 0.72 28.15 5.83
N ARG A 57 1.46 28.97 6.57
CA ARG A 57 2.15 30.17 6.05
C ARG A 57 3.64 29.93 5.78
N GLY A 58 4.12 28.70 5.94
CA GLY A 58 5.54 28.34 5.85
C GLY A 58 6.38 28.74 7.07
N GLU A 59 5.73 29.13 8.17
CA GLU A 59 6.40 29.53 9.42
C GLU A 59 6.50 28.33 10.37
N ASN A 60 7.62 28.22 11.11
CA ASN A 60 7.82 27.21 12.16
C ASN A 60 7.54 25.76 11.71
N LEU A 61 7.86 25.41 10.46
CA LEU A 61 7.66 24.06 9.95
C LEU A 61 8.47 23.04 10.78
N PRO A 62 7.86 21.90 11.16
CA PRO A 62 8.52 20.88 11.94
C PRO A 62 9.62 20.19 11.13
N ALA A 63 10.83 20.09 11.70
CA ALA A 63 11.93 19.33 11.12
C ALA A 63 11.84 17.82 11.43
N ALA A 64 11.27 17.47 12.58
CA ALA A 64 11.07 16.08 13.00
C ALA A 64 9.99 15.43 12.14
N GLN A 65 10.28 14.26 11.56
CA GLN A 65 9.31 13.45 10.84
C GLN A 65 8.89 12.27 11.71
N GLY A 66 7.62 11.88 11.64
CA GLY A 66 7.11 10.83 12.51
C GLY A 66 5.61 10.90 12.74
N LEU A 67 5.13 10.04 13.62
CA LEU A 67 3.70 9.93 13.94
C LEU A 67 3.37 10.72 15.21
N VAL A 68 2.35 11.58 15.13
CA VAL A 68 1.76 12.21 16.31
C VAL A 68 0.96 11.16 17.08
N VAL A 69 1.51 10.72 18.22
CA VAL A 69 0.93 9.70 19.10
C VAL A 69 0.21 10.27 20.32
N GLY A 70 0.39 11.57 20.58
CA GLY A 70 -0.26 12.25 21.68
C GLY A 70 0.01 13.76 21.66
N TYR A 71 -0.49 14.45 22.68
CA TYR A 71 -0.22 15.86 22.87
C TYR A 71 -0.20 16.24 24.35
N LYS A 72 0.48 17.34 24.66
CA LYS A 72 0.38 18.05 25.93
C LYS A 72 -0.25 19.41 25.68
N LYS A 73 -1.19 19.81 26.53
CA LYS A 73 -1.85 21.11 26.46
C LYS A 73 -1.44 21.98 27.65
N ARG A 74 -0.98 23.20 27.38
CA ARG A 74 -0.68 24.21 28.40
C ARG A 74 -1.34 25.53 28.02
N GLY A 75 -2.44 25.87 28.68
CA GLY A 75 -3.27 27.02 28.31
C GLY A 75 -3.84 26.84 26.90
N ALA A 76 -3.56 27.80 26.02
CA ALA A 76 -3.92 27.74 24.60
C ALA A 76 -2.90 26.96 23.74
N GLY A 77 -1.68 26.74 24.23
CA GLY A 77 -0.62 26.06 23.49
C GLY A 77 -0.77 24.54 23.49
N ILE A 78 -0.52 23.93 22.33
CA ILE A 78 -0.49 22.48 22.14
C ILE A 78 0.92 22.08 21.73
N THR A 79 1.46 21.06 22.39
CA THR A 79 2.72 20.41 22.01
C THR A 79 2.39 18.98 21.61
N ALA A 80 2.63 18.62 20.36
CA ALA A 80 2.54 17.25 19.88
C ALA A 80 3.70 16.40 20.44
N LEU A 81 3.39 15.14 20.73
CA LEU A 81 4.34 14.09 21.02
C LEU A 81 4.49 13.28 19.73
N VAL A 82 5.66 13.34 19.13
CA VAL A 82 5.96 12.74 17.84
C VAL A 82 6.91 11.58 18.06
N ASP A 83 6.53 10.41 17.58
CA ASP A 83 7.42 9.25 17.48
C ASP A 83 8.13 9.28 16.13
N GLU A 84 9.44 9.54 16.16
CA GLU A 84 10.30 9.63 14.97
C GLU A 84 10.80 8.26 14.49
N GLY A 85 10.44 7.17 15.17
CA GLY A 85 10.82 5.82 14.78
C GLY A 85 10.08 5.31 13.54
N ASP A 86 10.66 4.31 12.89
CA ASP A 86 9.98 3.52 11.87
C ASP A 86 9.00 2.54 12.53
N ILE A 87 7.85 3.08 12.94
CA ILE A 87 6.84 2.36 13.70
C ILE A 87 5.57 2.13 12.88
N HIS A 88 4.85 1.07 13.24
CA HIS A 88 3.47 0.86 12.79
C HIS A 88 2.51 1.14 13.94
N CYS A 89 1.47 1.92 13.68
CA CYS A 89 0.47 2.28 14.68
C CYS A 89 -0.88 1.68 14.35
N LEU A 90 -1.50 1.04 15.36
CA LEU A 90 -2.86 0.53 15.29
C LEU A 90 -3.76 1.35 16.23
N MET A 91 -4.60 2.22 15.66
CA MET A 91 -5.60 2.96 16.42
C MET A 91 -6.90 2.17 16.54
N ILE A 92 -7.17 1.61 17.72
CA ILE A 92 -8.41 0.91 18.04
C ILE A 92 -9.37 1.84 18.76
N GLY A 93 -10.63 1.86 18.33
CA GLY A 93 -11.68 2.54 19.08
C GLY A 93 -13.04 2.43 18.43
N ALA A 94 -14.10 2.60 19.23
CA ALA A 94 -15.48 2.52 18.76
C ALA A 94 -15.83 3.61 17.72
N ALA A 95 -16.99 3.52 17.09
CA ALA A 95 -17.48 4.62 16.26
C ALA A 95 -17.69 5.88 17.12
N GLY A 96 -17.37 7.06 16.57
CA GLY A 96 -17.56 8.35 17.27
C GLY A 96 -16.46 8.76 18.25
N VAL A 97 -15.47 7.90 18.57
CA VAL A 97 -14.37 8.24 19.51
C VAL A 97 -13.35 9.25 18.96
N GLY A 98 -13.55 9.75 17.74
CA GLY A 98 -12.67 10.73 17.12
C GLY A 98 -11.46 10.16 16.38
N LYS A 99 -11.49 8.92 15.89
CA LYS A 99 -10.38 8.36 15.06
C LYS A 99 -9.96 9.27 13.91
N THR A 100 -10.94 9.83 13.21
CA THR A 100 -10.67 10.76 12.09
C THR A 100 -10.25 12.13 12.61
N ALA A 101 -11.05 12.74 13.49
CA ALA A 101 -10.87 14.12 13.91
C ALA A 101 -9.66 14.35 14.82
N ASN A 102 -9.37 13.42 15.73
CA ASN A 102 -8.37 13.59 16.79
C ASN A 102 -7.06 12.83 16.53
N PHE A 103 -7.02 11.95 15.52
CA PHE A 103 -5.81 11.19 15.19
C PHE A 103 -5.43 11.31 13.72
N LEU A 104 -6.33 10.97 12.78
CA LEU A 104 -6.00 11.03 11.35
C LEU A 104 -5.71 12.47 10.88
N TYR A 105 -6.63 13.42 11.06
CA TYR A 105 -6.43 14.79 10.58
C TYR A 105 -5.20 15.47 11.20
N PRO A 106 -4.93 15.36 12.51
CA PRO A 106 -3.71 15.92 13.05
C PRO A 106 -2.43 15.31 12.47
N ASN A 107 -2.43 13.99 12.25
CA ASN A 107 -1.30 13.33 11.60
C ASN A 107 -1.13 13.73 10.14
N ILE A 108 -2.21 13.96 9.39
CA ILE A 108 -2.12 14.42 8.00
C ILE A 108 -1.61 15.86 7.93
N GLU A 109 -2.08 16.77 8.78
CA GLU A 109 -1.52 18.12 8.88
C GLU A 109 -0.02 18.08 9.20
N TYR A 110 0.35 17.25 10.19
CA TYR A 110 1.74 17.09 10.60
C TYR A 110 2.60 16.51 9.47
N ALA A 111 2.10 15.51 8.75
CA ALA A 111 2.77 14.94 7.59
C ALA A 111 2.99 15.99 6.50
N CYS A 112 1.99 16.81 6.20
CA CYS A 112 2.13 17.91 5.25
C CYS A 112 3.17 18.93 5.70
N ALA A 113 3.11 19.36 6.96
CA ALA A 113 4.01 20.38 7.50
C ALA A 113 5.47 19.91 7.62
N SER A 114 5.69 18.61 7.90
CA SER A 114 7.03 18.00 8.00
C SER A 114 7.57 17.48 6.66
N GLY A 115 6.82 17.63 5.56
CA GLY A 115 7.24 17.22 4.22
C GLY A 115 7.22 15.72 3.96
N MET A 116 6.45 14.94 4.73
CA MET A 116 6.30 13.50 4.53
C MET A 116 5.32 13.20 3.39
N SER A 117 5.72 12.33 2.46
CA SER A 117 4.78 11.75 1.48
C SER A 117 3.92 10.69 2.15
N PHE A 118 2.63 10.60 1.78
CA PHE A 118 1.73 9.59 2.33
C PHE A 118 0.76 9.04 1.28
N VAL A 119 0.32 7.81 1.50
CA VAL A 119 -0.77 7.14 0.78
C VAL A 119 -1.84 6.80 1.80
N THR A 120 -3.11 7.01 1.44
CA THR A 120 -4.22 6.86 2.37
C THR A 120 -5.42 6.21 1.69
N THR A 121 -6.16 5.40 2.44
CA THR A 121 -7.44 4.83 2.01
C THR A 121 -8.57 5.68 2.58
N ASP A 122 -9.28 6.38 1.69
CA ASP A 122 -10.37 7.28 2.06
C ASP A 122 -11.73 6.73 1.63
N THR A 123 -12.30 5.86 2.45
CA THR A 123 -13.56 5.17 2.14
C THR A 123 -14.78 6.10 2.03
N LYS A 124 -14.70 7.32 2.60
CA LYS A 124 -15.81 8.30 2.63
C LYS A 124 -15.58 9.53 1.75
N GLY A 125 -14.36 9.72 1.25
CA GLY A 125 -13.93 10.94 0.56
C GLY A 125 -13.76 12.14 1.50
N ASP A 126 -13.79 11.94 2.82
CA ASP A 126 -13.72 13.04 3.80
C ASP A 126 -12.32 13.62 3.87
N LEU A 127 -11.29 12.76 3.81
CA LEU A 127 -9.92 13.21 3.86
C LEU A 127 -9.57 14.00 2.60
N PHE A 128 -9.95 13.47 1.43
CA PHE A 128 -9.75 14.17 0.17
C PHE A 128 -10.45 15.54 0.18
N ARG A 129 -11.74 15.60 0.53
CA ARG A 129 -12.50 16.87 0.57
C ARG A 129 -11.89 17.90 1.53
N ASN A 130 -11.44 17.46 2.70
CA ASN A 130 -11.02 18.37 3.76
C ASN A 130 -9.54 18.76 3.69
N TYR A 131 -8.66 17.87 3.20
CA TYR A 131 -7.21 18.07 3.24
C TYR A 131 -6.55 18.23 1.89
N ALA A 132 -7.16 17.82 0.77
CA ALA A 132 -6.48 17.93 -0.51
C ALA A 132 -6.19 19.40 -0.87
N GLY A 133 -7.15 20.29 -0.68
CA GLY A 133 -6.94 21.74 -0.88
C GLY A 133 -5.80 22.26 -0.01
N ILE A 134 -5.82 21.91 1.28
CA ILE A 134 -4.80 22.34 2.26
C ILE A 134 -3.40 21.87 1.87
N ALA A 135 -3.25 20.56 1.59
CA ALA A 135 -1.97 19.96 1.23
C ALA A 135 -1.38 20.60 -0.04
N ARG A 136 -2.22 20.87 -1.05
CA ARG A 136 -1.79 21.50 -2.29
C ARG A 136 -1.45 22.99 -2.11
N GLU A 137 -2.35 23.75 -1.50
CA GLU A 137 -2.28 25.22 -1.49
C GLU A 137 -1.31 25.76 -0.45
N HIS A 138 -1.16 25.09 0.70
CA HIS A 138 -0.32 25.55 1.79
C HIS A 138 1.03 24.82 1.88
N TYR A 139 1.09 23.58 1.38
CA TYR A 139 2.27 22.72 1.52
C TYR A 139 2.89 22.28 0.19
N GLY A 140 2.30 22.67 -0.96
CA GLY A 140 2.85 22.39 -2.29
C GLY A 140 2.77 20.92 -2.72
N TYR A 141 1.90 20.12 -2.10
CA TYR A 141 1.78 18.70 -2.43
C TYR A 141 1.18 18.50 -3.82
N ARG A 142 1.74 17.54 -4.56
CA ARG A 142 1.08 16.94 -5.73
C ARG A 142 0.16 15.83 -5.25
N ILE A 143 -1.11 15.97 -5.56
CA ILE A 143 -2.15 15.03 -5.11
C ILE A 143 -2.52 14.15 -6.30
N SER A 144 -2.66 12.85 -6.04
CA SER A 144 -3.19 11.89 -6.99
C SER A 144 -4.27 11.04 -6.32
N ILE A 145 -5.33 10.75 -7.06
CA ILE A 145 -6.54 10.08 -6.59
C ILE A 145 -6.78 8.84 -7.43
N LEU A 146 -7.03 7.74 -6.74
CA LEU A 146 -7.56 6.51 -7.32
C LEU A 146 -8.94 6.24 -6.70
N ASP A 147 -9.99 6.75 -7.34
CA ASP A 147 -11.39 6.50 -6.98
C ASP A 147 -11.93 5.31 -7.78
N LEU A 148 -11.81 4.12 -7.18
CA LEU A 148 -12.32 2.88 -7.77
C LEU A 148 -13.86 2.81 -7.82
N ARG A 149 -14.59 3.73 -7.18
CA ARG A 149 -16.06 3.82 -7.28
C ARG A 149 -16.50 4.70 -8.43
N ASN A 150 -15.70 5.71 -8.79
CA ASN A 150 -15.91 6.56 -9.95
C ASN A 150 -14.61 6.66 -10.75
N PRO A 151 -14.24 5.61 -11.51
CA PRO A 151 -12.94 5.54 -12.18
C PRO A 151 -12.63 6.81 -12.99
N THR A 152 -13.61 7.35 -13.71
CA THR A 152 -13.49 8.57 -14.54
C THR A 152 -13.07 9.84 -13.79
N ARG A 153 -13.09 9.83 -12.45
CA ARG A 153 -12.61 10.93 -11.58
C ARG A 153 -11.21 10.72 -11.01
N SER A 154 -10.56 9.61 -11.36
CA SER A 154 -9.21 9.29 -10.94
C SER A 154 -8.17 9.90 -11.88
N ASP A 155 -6.94 10.09 -11.39
CA ASP A 155 -5.80 10.51 -12.23
C ASP A 155 -5.27 9.37 -13.12
N GLY A 156 -5.74 8.14 -12.88
CA GLY A 156 -5.32 6.95 -13.58
C GLY A 156 -3.90 6.48 -13.24
N GLY A 157 -3.58 5.26 -13.64
CA GLY A 157 -2.31 4.64 -13.34
C GLY A 157 -2.16 3.30 -14.02
N ASN A 158 -1.16 3.20 -14.89
CA ASN A 158 -0.80 1.94 -15.51
C ASN A 158 -0.05 1.06 -14.50
N ILE A 159 -0.62 -0.08 -14.11
CA ILE A 159 -0.01 -1.02 -13.17
C ILE A 159 1.30 -1.64 -13.68
N LEU A 160 1.56 -1.57 -14.99
CA LEU A 160 2.82 -1.98 -15.62
C LEU A 160 3.88 -0.87 -15.62
N THR A 161 3.61 0.34 -15.07
CA THR A 161 4.53 1.50 -15.16
C THR A 161 5.96 1.15 -14.75
N MET A 162 6.16 0.46 -13.63
CA MET A 162 7.52 0.11 -13.17
C MET A 162 8.17 -0.94 -14.06
N VAL A 163 7.40 -1.87 -14.63
CA VAL A 163 7.90 -2.86 -15.61
C VAL A 163 8.36 -2.14 -16.87
N ASN A 164 7.50 -1.26 -17.40
CA ASN A 164 7.75 -0.49 -18.62
C ASN A 164 8.98 0.40 -18.46
N LYS A 165 9.07 1.15 -17.36
CA LYS A 165 10.21 2.04 -17.08
C LYS A 165 11.54 1.30 -17.17
N TYR A 166 11.68 0.19 -16.45
CA TYR A 166 12.94 -0.55 -16.42
C TYR A 166 13.19 -1.35 -17.70
N MET A 167 12.12 -1.75 -18.41
CA MET A 167 12.26 -2.35 -19.73
C MET A 167 12.75 -1.32 -20.76
N ASP A 168 12.24 -0.09 -20.72
CA ASP A 168 12.70 0.99 -21.58
C ASP A 168 14.17 1.35 -21.32
N GLU A 169 14.58 1.41 -20.05
CA GLU A 169 16.00 1.60 -19.67
C GLU A 169 16.89 0.49 -20.27
N TYR A 170 16.48 -0.78 -20.17
CA TYR A 170 17.21 -1.90 -20.76
C TYR A 170 17.20 -1.91 -22.30
N LEU A 171 16.09 -1.54 -22.95
CA LEU A 171 16.01 -1.49 -24.41
C LEU A 171 16.82 -0.33 -24.99
N ALA A 172 16.98 0.76 -24.25
CA ALA A 172 17.82 1.89 -24.62
C ALA A 172 19.32 1.57 -24.48
N ASP A 173 19.71 0.84 -23.43
CA ASP A 173 21.06 0.37 -23.18
C ASP A 173 21.06 -1.14 -22.92
N GLY A 174 21.20 -1.93 -23.99
CA GLY A 174 21.13 -3.40 -23.95
C GLY A 174 22.18 -4.09 -23.05
N GLY A 175 23.11 -3.33 -22.48
CA GLY A 175 24.06 -3.80 -21.46
C GLY A 175 23.56 -3.69 -20.01
N ASP A 176 22.47 -2.97 -19.74
CA ASP A 176 21.98 -2.76 -18.37
C ASP A 176 21.18 -3.97 -17.85
N LEU A 177 21.92 -4.97 -17.38
CA LEU A 177 21.36 -6.15 -16.73
C LEU A 177 20.60 -5.80 -15.44
N ALA A 178 20.91 -4.69 -14.76
CA ALA A 178 20.23 -4.28 -13.55
C ALA A 178 18.81 -3.76 -13.87
N ALA A 179 18.67 -2.96 -14.93
CA ALA A 179 17.37 -2.54 -15.44
C ALA A 179 16.53 -3.76 -15.88
N LYS A 180 17.12 -4.68 -16.64
CA LYS A 180 16.43 -5.93 -17.04
C LYS A 180 15.94 -6.73 -15.83
N ALA A 181 16.82 -6.96 -14.83
CA ALA A 181 16.47 -7.69 -13.62
C ALA A 181 15.38 -6.98 -12.80
N ARG A 182 15.36 -5.63 -12.79
CA ARG A 182 14.29 -4.86 -12.17
C ARG A 182 12.96 -5.03 -12.92
N ALA A 183 12.95 -4.94 -14.25
CA ALA A 183 11.74 -5.16 -15.05
C ALA A 183 11.15 -6.56 -14.78
N GLU A 184 12.00 -7.59 -14.79
CA GLU A 184 11.65 -8.97 -14.44
C GLU A 184 11.06 -9.09 -13.03
N LYS A 185 11.70 -8.44 -12.03
CA LYS A 185 11.23 -8.43 -10.65
C LYS A 185 9.87 -7.75 -10.51
N TYR A 186 9.68 -6.59 -11.14
CA TYR A 186 8.40 -5.88 -11.09
C TYR A 186 7.29 -6.64 -11.82
N ALA A 187 7.59 -7.32 -12.95
CA ALA A 187 6.61 -8.17 -13.63
C ALA A 187 6.10 -9.27 -12.70
N LYS A 188 6.99 -9.91 -11.93
CA LYS A 188 6.62 -10.92 -10.93
C LYS A 188 5.81 -10.33 -9.78
N ILE A 189 6.20 -9.17 -9.24
CA ILE A 189 5.44 -8.49 -8.17
C ILE A 189 4.03 -8.15 -8.66
N THR A 190 3.90 -7.53 -9.84
CA THR A 190 2.61 -7.18 -10.44
C THR A 190 1.73 -8.41 -10.64
N ALA A 191 2.28 -9.49 -11.21
CA ALA A 191 1.55 -10.73 -11.41
C ALA A 191 1.06 -11.31 -10.08
N LYS A 192 1.93 -11.39 -9.06
CA LYS A 192 1.59 -11.89 -7.74
C LYS A 192 0.49 -11.05 -7.07
N THR A 193 0.58 -9.73 -7.16
CA THR A 193 -0.44 -8.81 -6.61
C THR A 193 -1.81 -9.02 -7.25
N ILE A 194 -1.86 -9.29 -8.56
CA ILE A 194 -3.12 -9.55 -9.27
C ILE A 194 -3.70 -10.92 -8.86
N ILE A 195 -2.86 -11.96 -8.87
CA ILE A 195 -3.29 -13.34 -8.61
C ILE A 195 -3.70 -13.55 -7.15
N CYS A 196 -2.96 -12.98 -6.18
CA CYS A 196 -3.19 -13.11 -4.74
C CYS A 196 -3.92 -11.90 -4.13
N SER A 197 -4.84 -11.29 -4.88
CA SER A 197 -5.51 -10.03 -4.52
C SER A 197 -6.52 -10.13 -3.37
N ASP A 198 -6.96 -11.32 -2.99
CA ASP A 198 -7.96 -11.57 -1.94
C ASP A 198 -7.36 -11.70 -0.52
N GLY A 199 -6.08 -11.37 -0.35
CA GLY A 199 -5.40 -11.37 0.96
C GLY A 199 -5.17 -12.77 1.55
N ALA A 200 -5.59 -13.82 0.84
CA ALA A 200 -5.24 -15.19 1.16
C ALA A 200 -3.78 -15.44 0.76
N GLN A 201 -2.97 -15.93 1.70
CA GLN A 201 -1.64 -16.44 1.38
C GLN A 201 -1.77 -17.63 0.44
N ALA A 202 -0.80 -17.84 -0.45
CA ALA A 202 -0.75 -19.01 -1.33
C ALA A 202 -0.95 -20.35 -0.57
N SER A 203 -0.52 -20.39 0.70
CA SER A 203 -0.70 -21.51 1.63
C SER A 203 -2.16 -21.84 1.99
N SER A 204 -3.09 -20.91 1.80
CA SER A 204 -4.53 -21.12 2.06
C SER A 204 -5.25 -21.85 0.93
N TYR A 205 -4.63 -22.00 -0.25
CA TYR A 205 -5.28 -22.61 -1.41
C TYR A 205 -5.12 -24.14 -1.49
N GLY A 206 -4.36 -24.77 -0.57
CA GLY A 206 -4.21 -26.22 -0.52
C GLY A 206 -3.78 -26.83 -1.86
N GLN A 207 -4.53 -27.82 -2.37
CA GLN A 207 -4.25 -28.46 -3.66
C GLN A 207 -4.34 -27.50 -4.86
N ASN A 208 -5.02 -26.36 -4.71
CA ASN A 208 -5.10 -25.36 -5.78
C ASN A 208 -3.85 -24.48 -5.86
N ALA A 209 -2.94 -24.52 -4.88
CA ALA A 209 -1.73 -23.69 -4.86
C ALA A 209 -0.92 -23.81 -6.16
N PHE A 210 -0.84 -25.01 -6.74
CA PHE A 210 -0.20 -25.24 -8.03
C PHE A 210 -0.77 -24.36 -9.15
N PHE A 211 -2.10 -24.26 -9.26
CA PHE A 211 -2.74 -23.45 -10.31
C PHE A 211 -2.50 -21.96 -10.12
N TYR A 212 -2.47 -21.49 -8.87
CA TYR A 212 -2.17 -20.09 -8.55
C TYR A 212 -0.70 -19.74 -8.84
N ASP A 213 0.24 -20.58 -8.43
CA ASP A 213 1.67 -20.39 -8.70
C ASP A 213 1.97 -20.43 -10.21
N ALA A 214 1.36 -21.38 -10.93
CA ALA A 214 1.48 -21.46 -12.38
C ALA A 214 0.83 -20.26 -13.07
N ALA A 215 -0.30 -19.75 -12.56
CA ALA A 215 -0.96 -18.56 -13.09
C ALA A 215 -0.15 -17.28 -12.83
N GLU A 216 0.49 -17.15 -11.65
CA GLU A 216 1.46 -16.08 -11.36
C GLU A 216 2.59 -16.09 -12.38
N GLY A 217 3.22 -17.25 -12.59
CA GLY A 217 4.32 -17.41 -13.54
C GLY A 217 3.92 -17.12 -14.99
N LEU A 218 2.75 -17.61 -15.41
CA LEU A 218 2.17 -17.32 -16.72
C LEU A 218 1.90 -15.82 -16.90
N LEU A 219 1.26 -15.17 -15.94
CA LEU A 219 0.93 -13.76 -16.01
C LEU A 219 2.19 -12.89 -16.02
N ALA A 220 3.20 -13.21 -15.20
CA ALA A 220 4.49 -12.52 -15.21
C ALA A 220 5.19 -12.65 -16.57
N SER A 221 5.12 -13.82 -17.19
CA SER A 221 5.65 -14.09 -18.52
C SER A 221 4.98 -13.21 -19.58
N VAL A 222 3.65 -13.17 -19.60
CA VAL A 222 2.88 -12.34 -20.55
C VAL A 222 3.13 -10.85 -20.33
N ILE A 223 3.15 -10.37 -19.08
CA ILE A 223 3.47 -8.97 -18.75
C ILE A 223 4.83 -8.58 -19.31
N LEU A 224 5.84 -9.43 -19.11
CA LEU A 224 7.19 -9.17 -19.59
C LEU A 224 7.24 -9.09 -21.13
N LEU A 225 6.55 -10.00 -21.83
CA LEU A 225 6.47 -9.99 -23.29
C LEU A 225 5.77 -8.75 -23.84
N ILE A 226 4.68 -8.32 -23.19
CA ILE A 226 4.01 -7.07 -23.55
C ILE A 226 4.97 -5.89 -23.38
N ALA A 227 5.67 -5.81 -22.25
CA ALA A 227 6.61 -4.72 -21.98
C ALA A 227 7.78 -4.69 -22.98
N GLU A 228 8.29 -5.86 -23.38
CA GLU A 228 9.47 -5.97 -24.25
C GLU A 228 9.14 -5.76 -25.75
N TYR A 229 8.05 -6.37 -26.23
CA TYR A 229 7.78 -6.44 -27.68
C TYR A 229 6.67 -5.51 -28.17
N CYS A 230 5.78 -5.02 -27.30
CA CYS A 230 4.71 -4.11 -27.73
C CYS A 230 5.20 -2.66 -27.79
N PRO A 231 4.58 -1.80 -28.64
CA PRO A 231 4.81 -0.36 -28.58
C PRO A 231 4.29 0.21 -27.24
N PRO A 232 4.87 1.33 -26.73
CA PRO A 232 4.54 1.88 -25.42
C PRO A 232 3.04 2.06 -25.14
N GLN A 233 2.27 2.47 -26.15
CA GLN A 233 0.82 2.71 -26.04
C GLN A 233 0.01 1.44 -25.76
N LYS A 234 0.59 0.26 -26.01
CA LYS A 234 -0.06 -1.04 -25.77
C LYS A 234 0.45 -1.73 -24.51
N ARG A 235 1.36 -1.13 -23.76
CA ARG A 235 1.99 -1.77 -22.58
C ARG A 235 1.18 -1.55 -21.31
N HIS A 236 -0.06 -2.03 -21.29
CA HIS A 236 -1.00 -1.86 -20.18
C HIS A 236 -1.77 -3.16 -19.90
N ILE A 237 -2.48 -3.21 -18.79
CA ILE A 237 -3.11 -4.44 -18.29
C ILE A 237 -4.16 -5.02 -19.25
N VAL A 238 -4.90 -4.16 -19.96
CA VAL A 238 -5.88 -4.60 -20.97
C VAL A 238 -5.22 -5.37 -22.13
N SER A 239 -3.99 -5.02 -22.54
CA SER A 239 -3.26 -5.80 -23.56
C SER A 239 -2.80 -7.15 -23.04
N VAL A 240 -2.44 -7.24 -21.75
CA VAL A 240 -2.11 -8.51 -21.09
C VAL A 240 -3.35 -9.41 -21.09
N PHE A 241 -4.52 -8.87 -20.76
CA PHE A 241 -5.78 -9.59 -20.84
C PHE A 241 -6.09 -10.08 -22.26
N LYS A 242 -6.03 -9.19 -23.27
CA LYS A 242 -6.30 -9.54 -24.67
C LYS A 242 -5.36 -10.65 -25.17
N LEU A 243 -4.07 -10.55 -24.83
CA LEU A 243 -3.11 -11.59 -25.20
C LEU A 243 -3.42 -12.92 -24.50
N LEU A 244 -3.75 -12.93 -23.20
CA LEU A 244 -4.18 -14.16 -22.53
C LEU A 244 -5.45 -14.77 -23.14
N GLN A 245 -6.42 -13.93 -23.52
CA GLN A 245 -7.63 -14.38 -24.22
C GLN A 245 -7.30 -15.03 -25.56
N ASP A 246 -6.45 -14.41 -26.37
CA ASP A 246 -6.01 -14.96 -27.66
C ASP A 246 -5.27 -16.30 -27.47
N LEU A 247 -4.47 -16.42 -26.41
CA LEU A 247 -3.72 -17.64 -26.08
C LEU A 247 -4.61 -18.82 -25.64
N MET A 248 -5.86 -18.56 -25.25
CA MET A 248 -6.86 -19.61 -24.95
C MET A 248 -7.52 -20.19 -26.20
N ALA A 249 -7.35 -19.57 -27.37
CA ALA A 249 -7.95 -20.07 -28.60
C ALA A 249 -7.39 -21.46 -28.99
N PRO A 250 -8.18 -22.27 -29.73
CA PRO A 250 -7.73 -23.57 -30.22
C PRO A 250 -6.45 -23.44 -31.04
N SER A 251 -5.50 -24.33 -30.78
CA SER A 251 -4.23 -24.35 -31.50
C SER A 251 -4.35 -25.09 -32.83
N PRO A 252 -3.67 -24.61 -33.91
CA PRO A 252 -3.58 -25.33 -35.17
C PRO A 252 -2.63 -26.55 -35.09
N VAL A 253 -1.81 -26.66 -34.04
CA VAL A 253 -0.85 -27.76 -33.84
C VAL A 253 -1.38 -28.73 -32.80
N LYS A 254 -1.51 -30.00 -33.19
CA LYS A 254 -2.02 -31.07 -32.32
C LYS A 254 -1.20 -31.18 -31.03
N ASN A 255 -1.88 -31.33 -29.89
CA ASN A 255 -1.30 -31.49 -28.54
C ASN A 255 -0.43 -30.32 -28.05
N ARG A 256 -0.53 -29.14 -28.66
CA ARG A 256 0.20 -27.95 -28.21
C ARG A 256 -0.75 -26.78 -28.13
N ASN A 257 -0.66 -25.95 -27.10
CA ASN A 257 -1.44 -24.71 -27.01
C ASN A 257 -0.70 -23.52 -27.64
N LEU A 258 -1.42 -22.42 -27.91
CA LEU A 258 -0.85 -21.22 -28.51
C LEU A 258 0.25 -20.58 -27.65
N PHE A 259 0.18 -20.72 -26.32
CA PHE A 259 1.21 -20.20 -25.42
C PHE A 259 2.55 -20.93 -25.58
N GLN A 260 2.53 -22.25 -25.71
CA GLN A 260 3.73 -23.03 -26.03
C GLN A 260 4.31 -22.64 -27.40
N LEU A 261 3.46 -22.43 -28.41
CA LEU A 261 3.91 -21.97 -29.73
C LEU A 261 4.50 -20.55 -29.69
N LEU A 262 3.96 -19.67 -28.84
CA LEU A 262 4.51 -18.34 -28.61
C LEU A 262 5.89 -18.42 -27.93
N MET A 263 6.02 -19.24 -26.89
CA MET A 263 7.30 -19.43 -26.19
C MET A 263 8.38 -19.99 -27.12
N ASP A 264 8.06 -20.89 -28.04
CA ASP A 264 9.04 -21.45 -28.99
C ASP A 264 9.71 -20.39 -29.87
N LYS A 265 9.05 -19.25 -30.11
CA LYS A 265 9.62 -18.14 -30.89
C LYS A 265 10.69 -17.36 -30.12
N LEU A 266 10.74 -17.51 -28.80
CA LEU A 266 11.71 -16.82 -27.95
C LEU A 266 13.01 -17.62 -27.82
N PRO A 267 14.15 -16.96 -27.53
CA PRO A 267 15.39 -17.64 -27.19
C PRO A 267 15.22 -18.64 -26.02
N PRO A 268 16.01 -19.73 -25.95
CA PRO A 268 15.95 -20.69 -24.84
C PRO A 268 16.15 -20.06 -23.46
N GLU A 269 17.05 -19.09 -23.36
CA GLU A 269 17.41 -18.40 -22.11
C GLU A 269 16.49 -17.21 -21.78
N HIS A 270 15.40 -17.02 -22.52
CA HIS A 270 14.49 -15.89 -22.30
C HIS A 270 13.71 -16.07 -20.98
N LYS A 271 13.77 -15.09 -20.08
CA LYS A 271 13.20 -15.19 -18.72
C LYS A 271 11.69 -15.49 -18.69
N ALA A 272 10.95 -15.00 -19.68
CA ALA A 272 9.54 -15.33 -19.87
C ALA A 272 9.28 -16.85 -19.84
N LYS A 273 10.16 -17.68 -20.45
CA LYS A 273 10.04 -19.15 -20.39
C LYS A 273 10.21 -19.69 -18.98
N TRP A 274 11.15 -19.11 -18.22
CA TRP A 274 11.46 -19.56 -16.86
C TRP A 274 10.33 -19.24 -15.90
N PHE A 275 9.72 -18.05 -16.02
CA PHE A 275 8.55 -17.68 -15.24
C PHE A 275 7.38 -18.63 -15.50
N ALA A 276 7.12 -18.98 -16.76
CA ALA A 276 6.04 -19.87 -17.12
C ALA A 276 6.40 -21.36 -17.11
N GLY A 277 7.53 -21.76 -16.48
CA GLY A 277 8.02 -23.14 -16.52
C GLY A 277 7.01 -24.17 -16.01
N ALA A 278 6.28 -23.86 -14.94
CA ALA A 278 5.22 -24.74 -14.41
C ALA A 278 4.06 -24.90 -15.40
N ALA A 279 3.64 -23.79 -16.02
CA ALA A 279 2.56 -23.77 -17.01
C ALA A 279 2.95 -24.53 -18.29
N LEU A 280 4.18 -24.34 -18.79
CA LEU A 280 4.66 -24.95 -20.04
C LEU A 280 4.78 -26.47 -19.98
N ASN A 281 5.10 -27.02 -18.79
CA ASN A 281 5.25 -28.45 -18.55
C ASN A 281 3.97 -29.12 -18.05
N SER A 282 2.86 -28.38 -17.95
CA SER A 282 1.58 -28.91 -17.53
C SER A 282 0.86 -29.65 -18.65
N ALA A 283 0.07 -30.66 -18.31
CA ALA A 283 -0.86 -31.29 -19.24
C ALA A 283 -1.88 -30.28 -19.77
N GLU A 284 -2.45 -30.53 -20.96
CA GLU A 284 -3.35 -29.61 -21.65
C GLU A 284 -4.53 -29.13 -20.77
N GLN A 285 -5.17 -30.06 -20.05
CA GLN A 285 -6.27 -29.75 -19.12
C GLN A 285 -5.81 -28.87 -17.95
N ALA A 286 -4.63 -29.14 -17.40
CA ALA A 286 -4.07 -28.33 -16.32
C ALA A 286 -3.70 -26.92 -16.82
N MET A 287 -3.16 -26.79 -18.04
CA MET A 287 -2.86 -25.50 -18.64
C MET A 287 -4.12 -24.65 -18.88
N ALA A 288 -5.22 -25.28 -19.33
CA ALA A 288 -6.51 -24.61 -19.45
C ALA A 288 -6.99 -24.07 -18.10
N SER A 289 -6.84 -24.84 -17.01
CA SER A 289 -7.15 -24.38 -15.65
C SER A 289 -6.26 -23.22 -15.18
N VAL A 290 -4.96 -23.23 -15.53
CA VAL A 290 -4.02 -22.14 -15.23
C VAL A 290 -4.42 -20.85 -15.95
N LEU A 291 -4.68 -20.92 -17.26
CA LEU A 291 -5.14 -19.78 -18.07
C LEU A 291 -6.45 -19.20 -17.52
N SER A 292 -7.41 -20.07 -17.20
CA SER A 292 -8.70 -19.67 -16.61
C SER A 292 -8.53 -18.97 -15.26
N THR A 293 -7.60 -19.47 -14.43
CA THR A 293 -7.28 -18.87 -13.12
C THR A 293 -6.70 -17.46 -13.29
N ALA A 294 -5.76 -17.26 -14.21
CA ALA A 294 -5.20 -15.94 -14.51
C ALA A 294 -6.27 -14.97 -15.05
N MET A 295 -7.10 -15.42 -15.99
CA MET A 295 -8.17 -14.62 -16.59
C MET A 295 -9.23 -14.19 -15.58
N SER A 296 -9.65 -15.10 -14.69
CA SER A 296 -10.63 -14.80 -13.65
C SER A 296 -10.21 -13.62 -12.77
N ARG A 297 -8.92 -13.52 -12.45
CA ARG A 297 -8.36 -12.41 -11.65
C ARG A 297 -8.26 -11.11 -12.45
N LEU A 298 -8.09 -11.19 -13.77
CA LEU A 298 -8.04 -10.02 -14.63
C LEU A 298 -9.43 -9.41 -14.93
N ASN A 299 -10.51 -10.16 -14.72
CA ASN A 299 -11.88 -9.65 -14.91
C ASN A 299 -12.18 -8.40 -14.07
N ALA A 300 -11.51 -8.22 -12.93
CA ALA A 300 -11.65 -7.02 -12.11
C ALA A 300 -11.22 -5.72 -12.83
N PHE A 301 -10.45 -5.83 -13.92
CA PHE A 301 -9.97 -4.69 -14.70
C PHE A 301 -10.80 -4.44 -15.98
N LEU A 302 -11.79 -5.29 -16.27
CA LEU A 302 -12.56 -5.29 -17.52
C LEU A 302 -13.93 -4.64 -17.31
N ASP A 303 -13.89 -3.39 -16.92
CA ASP A 303 -15.06 -2.53 -16.91
C ASP A 303 -14.76 -1.29 -17.75
N SER A 304 -15.74 -0.81 -18.52
CA SER A 304 -15.51 0.29 -19.46
C SER A 304 -15.11 1.59 -18.77
N GLU A 305 -15.53 1.82 -17.51
CA GLU A 305 -15.06 2.96 -16.73
C GLU A 305 -13.64 2.72 -16.21
N MET A 306 -13.35 1.52 -15.72
CA MET A 306 -12.01 1.12 -15.28
C MET A 306 -10.95 1.21 -16.40
N GLU A 307 -11.29 0.83 -17.62
CA GLU A 307 -10.39 0.91 -18.78
C GLU A 307 -9.93 2.34 -19.09
N GLN A 308 -10.68 3.38 -18.66
CA GLN A 308 -10.28 4.77 -18.86
C GLN A 308 -9.09 5.20 -18.00
N ILE A 309 -8.79 4.44 -16.93
CA ILE A 309 -7.80 4.82 -15.92
C ILE A 309 -6.61 3.88 -15.81
N LEU A 310 -6.53 2.85 -16.66
CA LEU A 310 -5.53 1.77 -16.61
C LEU A 310 -4.50 1.81 -17.75
#